data_AF-A0A9P0BMX3-F1
#
_entry.id   AF-A0A9P0BMX3-F1
#
_cell.length_a   1.000
_cell.length_b   1.000
_cell.length_c   1.000
_cell.angle_alpha   90.00
_cell.angle_beta   90.00
_cell.angle_gamma   90.00
#
_symmetry.space_group_name_H-M   'P 1'
#
loop_
_entity.id
_entity.type
_entity.pdbx_description
1 polymer ?
#
loop_
_entity_poly.entity_id
_entity_poly.type
_entity_poly.pdbx_seq_one_letter_code
_entity_poly.pdbx_strand_id
1 'polypeptide(L)'
;MSRLLVIALVSTYCVYFIHSSVVKRSVCKENEISVECAHCGPKTCEDLGHPIRCGGATALCKPECVCTDGFVRDSNGTCVRKSDCGSCGGDSNATTGCGNHCGNSCSDYQDVNKTCFSGCRYNSCDCKEGYVFHDDYKVCVLPEDC
;
A
#
# COMPACT_ATOMS: atom_id res chain seq x y z
N MET A 1 27.44 53.99 6.06
CA MET A 1 26.26 53.09 6.11
C MET A 1 25.81 53.00 7.57
N SER A 2 24.58 53.44 7.88
CA SER A 2 24.09 53.50 9.26
C SER A 2 24.08 52.11 9.88
N ARG A 3 24.58 51.96 11.13
CA ARG A 3 24.55 50.69 11.88
C ARG A 3 23.13 50.09 11.93
N LEU A 4 22.09 50.94 11.97
CA LEU A 4 20.69 50.51 11.88
C LEU A 4 20.36 49.78 10.58
N LEU A 5 20.95 50.21 9.46
CA LEU A 5 20.67 49.66 8.14
C LEU A 5 21.28 48.27 7.98
N VAL A 6 22.47 48.05 8.56
CA VAL A 6 23.10 46.72 8.61
C VAL A 6 22.29 45.75 9.49
N ILE A 7 21.83 46.21 10.66
CA ILE A 7 21.01 45.40 11.57
C ILE A 7 19.66 45.03 10.92
N ALA A 8 19.04 45.96 10.19
CA ALA A 8 17.79 45.70 9.47
C ALA A 8 17.96 44.67 8.33
N LEU A 9 19.08 44.73 7.59
CA LEU A 9 19.36 43.76 6.52
C LEU A 9 19.68 42.37 7.06
N VAL A 10 20.42 42.27 8.16
CA VAL A 10 20.73 40.97 8.79
C VAL A 10 19.48 40.34 9.39
N SER A 11 18.65 41.12 10.08
CA SER A 11 17.41 40.61 10.68
C SER A 11 16.40 40.14 9.63
N THR A 12 16.20 40.89 8.55
CA THR A 12 15.31 40.47 7.45
C THR A 12 15.82 39.23 6.74
N TYR A 13 17.13 39.12 6.50
CA TYR A 13 17.74 37.91 5.95
C TYR A 13 17.56 36.71 6.89
N CYS A 14 17.78 36.87 8.20
CA CYS A 14 17.55 35.80 9.18
C CYS A 14 16.08 35.37 9.23
N VAL A 15 15.13 36.31 9.25
CA VAL A 15 13.68 35.97 9.23
C VAL A 15 13.30 35.23 7.95
N TYR A 16 13.83 35.68 6.80
CA TYR A 16 13.64 34.99 5.52
C TYR A 16 14.23 33.58 5.54
N PHE A 17 15.46 33.40 6.05
CA PHE A 17 16.11 32.09 6.17
C PHE A 17 15.37 31.15 7.13
N ILE A 18 14.81 31.67 8.23
CA ILE A 18 14.01 30.88 9.17
C ILE A 18 12.68 30.46 8.51
N HIS A 19 12.02 31.35 7.76
CA HIS A 19 10.80 31.00 7.03
C HIS A 19 11.02 30.00 5.90
N SER A 20 12.17 30.03 5.22
CA SER A 20 12.48 29.07 4.15
C SER A 20 12.87 27.68 4.65
N SER A 21 13.35 27.55 5.89
CA SER A 21 13.91 26.29 6.44
C SER A 21 12.96 25.50 7.35
N VAL A 22 11.78 26.03 7.69
CA VAL A 22 10.71 25.19 8.26
C VAL A 22 10.09 24.38 7.13
N VAL A 23 10.73 23.26 6.80
CA VAL A 23 10.03 22.11 6.20
C VAL A 23 8.87 21.85 7.14
N LYS A 24 7.67 22.27 6.74
CA LYS A 24 6.45 22.05 7.50
C LYS A 24 6.29 20.54 7.57
N ARG A 25 6.81 19.93 8.65
CA ARG A 25 6.67 18.49 8.91
C ARG A 25 5.17 18.25 8.95
N SER A 26 4.63 17.71 7.86
CA SER A 26 3.21 17.45 7.75
C SER A 26 2.88 16.45 8.85
N VAL A 27 2.03 16.87 9.79
CA VAL A 27 1.44 15.94 10.75
C VAL A 27 0.53 15.04 9.92
N CYS A 28 0.92 13.77 9.80
CA CYS A 28 0.14 12.77 9.08
C CYS A 28 -1.08 12.36 9.91
N LYS A 29 -2.08 11.77 9.25
CA LYS A 29 -3.28 11.26 9.92
C LYS A 29 -2.94 9.98 10.69
N GLU A 30 -3.93 9.43 11.38
CA GLU A 30 -3.81 8.11 12.01
C GLU A 30 -3.47 7.03 10.96
N ASN A 31 -2.63 6.06 11.36
CA ASN A 31 -2.10 4.99 10.50
C ASN A 31 -1.31 5.50 9.27
N GLU A 32 -0.76 6.71 9.36
CA GLU A 32 0.13 7.27 8.34
C GLU A 32 1.50 7.65 8.93
N ILE A 33 2.54 7.53 8.10
CA ILE A 33 3.91 7.95 8.40
C ILE A 33 4.41 8.92 7.33
N SER A 34 5.16 9.94 7.77
CA SER A 34 5.85 10.86 6.86
C SER A 34 7.10 10.16 6.34
N VAL A 35 7.20 10.04 5.02
CA VAL A 35 8.37 9.49 4.32
C VAL A 35 8.93 10.53 3.36
N GLU A 36 10.25 10.52 3.14
CA GLU A 36 10.88 11.39 2.14
C GLU A 36 10.57 10.95 0.70
N CYS A 37 10.45 9.63 0.51
CA CYS A 37 10.08 8.97 -0.72
C CYS A 37 9.05 7.88 -0.40
N ALA A 38 7.90 7.87 -1.09
CA ALA A 38 7.04 6.71 -1.06
C ALA A 38 7.67 5.56 -1.86
N HIS A 39 7.86 4.43 -1.20
CA HIS A 39 8.36 3.20 -1.82
C HIS A 39 7.24 2.45 -2.58
N CYS A 40 7.60 1.31 -3.17
CA CYS A 40 6.70 0.45 -3.91
C CYS A 40 5.60 -0.17 -3.04
N GLY A 41 4.48 -0.51 -3.66
CA GLY A 41 3.41 -1.29 -3.04
C GLY A 41 2.03 -0.72 -3.30
N PRO A 42 0.98 -1.47 -2.93
CA PRO A 42 -0.39 -0.99 -3.05
C PRO A 42 -0.59 0.23 -2.14
N LYS A 43 -1.16 1.30 -2.69
CA LYS A 43 -1.44 2.54 -1.95
C LYS A 43 -2.91 2.65 -1.57
N THR A 44 -3.78 2.02 -2.34
CA THR A 44 -5.23 2.03 -2.22
C THR A 44 -5.79 0.60 -2.14
N CYS A 45 -7.03 0.44 -1.69
CA CYS A 45 -7.71 -0.87 -1.73
C CYS A 45 -7.78 -1.41 -3.16
N GLU A 46 -7.94 -0.55 -4.16
CA GLU A 46 -8.01 -0.89 -5.57
C GLU A 46 -6.68 -1.38 -6.15
N ASP A 47 -5.56 -1.12 -5.46
CA ASP A 47 -4.24 -1.61 -5.86
C ASP A 47 -3.97 -3.07 -5.41
N LEU A 48 -4.79 -3.60 -4.50
CA LEU A 48 -4.60 -4.94 -3.95
C LEU A 48 -4.80 -6.01 -5.01
N GLY A 49 -3.88 -6.99 -5.07
CA GLY A 49 -3.93 -8.07 -6.06
C GLY A 49 -3.42 -7.67 -7.45
N HIS A 50 -3.04 -6.40 -7.66
CA HIS A 50 -2.56 -5.91 -8.95
C HIS A 50 -1.05 -5.63 -8.95
N PRO A 51 -0.38 -5.74 -10.10
CA PRO A 51 1.03 -5.42 -10.22
C PRO A 51 1.26 -3.91 -10.10
N ILE A 52 1.96 -3.48 -9.04
CA ILE A 52 2.27 -2.07 -8.83
C ILE A 52 3.66 -1.73 -9.33
N ARG A 53 3.74 -0.77 -10.26
CA ARG A 53 5.03 -0.29 -10.75
C ARG A 53 5.70 0.62 -9.71
N CYS A 54 6.92 0.26 -9.34
CA CYS A 54 7.80 1.10 -8.53
C CYS A 54 8.24 2.35 -9.30
N GLY A 55 7.88 3.54 -8.85
CA GLY A 55 8.29 4.81 -9.47
C GLY A 55 9.71 5.29 -9.15
N GLY A 56 10.63 4.40 -8.78
CA GLY A 56 11.82 4.76 -8.00
C GLY A 56 13.15 4.97 -8.76
N ALA A 57 13.25 4.72 -10.06
CA ALA A 57 14.55 4.78 -10.74
C ALA A 57 14.94 6.19 -11.24
N THR A 58 13.97 7.08 -11.50
CA THR A 58 14.22 8.35 -12.21
C THR A 58 13.40 9.54 -11.72
N ALA A 59 12.49 9.38 -10.75
CA ALA A 59 11.61 10.45 -10.30
C ALA A 59 12.17 11.20 -9.09
N LEU A 60 12.08 12.54 -9.12
CA LEU A 60 12.29 13.39 -7.96
C LEU A 60 11.31 12.98 -6.85
N CYS A 61 11.82 12.41 -5.76
CA CYS A 61 11.02 12.14 -4.58
C CYS A 61 10.48 13.43 -3.97
N LYS A 62 9.25 13.38 -3.48
CA LYS A 62 8.64 14.43 -2.68
C LYS A 62 8.20 13.82 -1.35
N PRO A 63 8.52 14.48 -0.21
CA PRO A 63 8.01 14.04 1.07
C PRO A 63 6.49 13.99 1.08
N GLU A 64 5.92 12.87 1.56
CA GLU A 64 4.48 12.66 1.64
C GLU A 64 4.12 11.78 2.86
N CYS A 65 2.84 11.79 3.24
CA CYS A 65 2.30 10.86 4.21
C CYS A 65 1.83 9.59 3.48
N VAL A 66 2.32 8.42 3.89
CA VAL A 66 1.90 7.11 3.37
C VAL A 66 1.28 6.28 4.47
N CYS A 67 0.37 5.37 4.12
CA CYS A 67 -0.14 4.41 5.09
C CYS A 67 1.00 3.57 5.66
N THR A 68 0.90 3.21 6.93
CA THR A 68 1.81 2.25 7.56
C THR A 68 1.72 0.87 6.90
N ASP A 69 2.77 0.06 7.08
CA ASP A 69 2.78 -1.30 6.55
C ASP A 69 1.56 -2.10 7.04
N GLY A 70 0.89 -2.78 6.10
CA GLY A 70 -0.36 -3.50 6.36
C GLY A 70 -1.63 -2.67 6.18
N PHE A 71 -1.50 -1.37 5.90
CA PHE A 71 -2.62 -0.46 5.63
C PHE A 71 -2.58 0.08 4.20
N VAL A 72 -3.76 0.42 3.67
CA VAL A 72 -3.97 1.08 2.36
C VAL A 72 -5.11 2.08 2.48
N ARG A 73 -5.17 3.04 1.57
CA ARG A 73 -6.27 4.02 1.57
C ARG A 73 -7.55 3.41 1.03
N ASP A 74 -8.65 3.64 1.74
CA ASP A 74 -10.00 3.42 1.24
C ASP A 74 -10.44 4.56 0.30
N SER A 75 -11.67 4.48 -0.20
CA SER A 75 -12.28 5.51 -1.05
C SER A 75 -12.48 6.87 -0.36
N ASN A 76 -12.47 6.91 0.97
CA ASN A 76 -12.51 8.15 1.75
C ASN A 76 -11.12 8.77 1.96
N GLY A 77 -10.06 8.11 1.50
CA GLY A 77 -8.68 8.53 1.71
C GLY A 77 -8.17 8.27 3.12
N THR A 78 -8.78 7.33 3.86
CA THR A 78 -8.38 6.90 5.20
C THR A 78 -7.57 5.61 5.10
N CYS A 79 -6.47 5.50 5.84
CA CYS A 79 -5.69 4.27 5.91
C CYS A 79 -6.43 3.22 6.76
N VAL A 80 -6.90 2.16 6.09
CA VAL A 80 -7.57 0.99 6.67
C VAL A 80 -6.69 -0.24 6.53
N ARG A 81 -6.93 -1.31 7.31
CA ARG A 81 -6.16 -2.53 7.13
C ARG A 81 -6.47 -3.11 5.76
N LYS A 82 -5.47 -3.72 5.12
CA LYS A 82 -5.66 -4.42 3.85
C LYS A 82 -6.76 -5.48 3.89
N SER A 83 -6.93 -6.15 5.04
CA SER A 83 -7.99 -7.12 5.29
C SER A 83 -9.40 -6.53 5.32
N ASP A 84 -9.52 -5.23 5.55
CA ASP A 84 -10.79 -4.53 5.70
C ASP A 84 -11.27 -3.98 4.33
N CYS A 85 -10.46 -4.11 3.28
CA CYS A 85 -10.88 -3.84 1.92
C CYS A 85 -11.90 -4.89 1.46
N GLY A 86 -12.94 -4.46 0.73
CA GLY A 86 -14.05 -5.35 0.32
C GLY A 86 -13.67 -6.45 -0.67
N SER A 87 -12.59 -6.26 -1.42
CA SER A 87 -12.12 -7.14 -2.49
C SER A 87 -10.60 -7.11 -2.61
N CYS A 88 -10.05 -8.12 -3.29
CA CYS A 88 -8.64 -8.17 -3.71
C CYS A 88 -8.56 -8.64 -5.16
N GLY A 89 -7.75 -7.98 -6.01
CA GLY A 89 -7.65 -8.32 -7.43
C GLY A 89 -8.94 -8.12 -8.23
N GLY A 90 -9.87 -7.31 -7.72
CA GLY A 90 -11.21 -7.13 -8.28
C GLY A 90 -12.23 -8.21 -7.87
N ASP A 91 -11.86 -9.14 -7.00
CA ASP A 91 -12.71 -10.24 -6.55
C ASP A 91 -13.21 -10.01 -5.11
N SER A 92 -14.53 -9.96 -4.94
CA SER A 92 -15.19 -9.78 -3.64
C SER A 92 -15.12 -11.02 -2.74
N ASN A 93 -14.83 -12.19 -3.30
CA ASN A 93 -14.63 -13.43 -2.56
C ASN A 93 -13.16 -13.65 -2.20
N ALA A 94 -12.28 -12.71 -2.57
CA ALA A 94 -10.87 -12.72 -2.23
C ALA A 94 -10.53 -11.69 -1.15
N THR A 95 -9.46 -11.94 -0.41
CA THR A 95 -8.84 -11.05 0.56
C THR A 95 -7.33 -11.02 0.36
N THR A 96 -6.61 -10.08 0.95
CA THR A 96 -5.15 -10.05 0.84
C THR A 96 -4.53 -11.28 1.49
N GLY A 97 -3.54 -11.87 0.80
CA GLY A 97 -2.98 -13.15 1.22
C GLY A 97 -1.71 -13.53 0.47
N CYS A 98 -1.38 -14.82 0.56
CA CYS A 98 -0.16 -15.41 0.02
C CYS A 98 -0.23 -15.68 -1.49
N GLY A 99 -1.44 -15.96 -2.00
CA GLY A 99 -1.73 -16.24 -3.42
C GLY A 99 -1.10 -17.52 -3.94
N ASN A 100 -0.88 -18.51 -3.07
CA ASN A 100 -0.35 -19.82 -3.46
C ASN A 100 -1.45 -20.80 -3.88
N HIS A 101 -2.65 -20.66 -3.29
CA HIS A 101 -3.86 -21.47 -3.53
C HIS A 101 -3.70 -22.99 -3.45
N CYS A 102 -2.55 -23.49 -2.99
CA CYS A 102 -2.26 -24.92 -2.95
C CYS A 102 -3.14 -25.63 -1.92
N GLY A 103 -3.80 -26.71 -2.35
CA GLY A 103 -4.80 -27.43 -1.58
C GLY A 103 -6.13 -26.69 -1.45
N ASN A 104 -6.28 -25.54 -2.10
CA ASN A 104 -7.47 -24.68 -2.07
C ASN A 104 -7.80 -24.09 -3.45
N SER A 105 -7.46 -24.78 -4.54
CA SER A 105 -7.91 -24.47 -5.89
C SER A 105 -8.82 -25.57 -6.43
N CYS A 106 -9.62 -25.29 -7.48
CA CYS A 106 -10.52 -26.29 -8.06
C CYS A 106 -9.79 -27.57 -8.52
N SER A 107 -8.52 -27.47 -8.91
CA SER A 107 -7.71 -28.62 -9.32
C SER A 107 -7.18 -29.48 -8.17
N ASP A 108 -7.18 -28.98 -6.93
CA ASP A 108 -6.57 -29.68 -5.80
C ASP A 108 -7.30 -29.56 -4.45
N TYR A 109 -8.50 -28.98 -4.44
CA TYR A 109 -9.30 -28.79 -3.24
C TYR A 109 -9.56 -30.11 -2.51
N GLN A 110 -9.26 -30.13 -1.20
CA GLN A 110 -9.39 -31.29 -0.30
C GLN A 110 -8.55 -32.53 -0.65
N ASP A 111 -7.65 -32.45 -1.63
CA ASP A 111 -6.76 -33.57 -1.91
C ASP A 111 -5.63 -33.62 -0.87
N VAL A 112 -5.49 -34.80 -0.27
CA VAL A 112 -4.65 -35.08 0.89
C VAL A 112 -3.19 -35.34 0.54
N ASN A 113 -2.84 -35.51 -0.74
CA ASN A 113 -1.48 -35.86 -1.17
C ASN A 113 -0.79 -34.71 -1.94
N LYS A 114 -0.73 -33.54 -1.31
CA LYS A 114 -0.15 -32.31 -1.88
C LYS A 114 1.07 -31.84 -1.09
N THR A 115 2.11 -31.44 -1.81
CA THR A 115 3.26 -30.74 -1.24
C THR A 115 3.20 -29.29 -1.67
N CYS A 116 2.85 -28.41 -0.73
CA CYS A 116 2.71 -26.99 -1.00
C CYS A 116 4.02 -26.24 -0.73
N PHE A 117 4.37 -25.32 -1.64
CA PHE A 117 5.42 -24.36 -1.39
C PHE A 117 4.92 -23.28 -0.40
N SER A 118 5.74 -22.95 0.59
CA SER A 118 5.39 -22.00 1.66
C SER A 118 5.67 -20.54 1.33
N GLY A 119 6.20 -20.23 0.14
CA GLY A 119 6.49 -18.85 -0.26
C GLY A 119 5.26 -18.09 -0.71
N CYS A 120 5.21 -16.82 -0.31
CA CYS A 120 4.13 -15.91 -0.67
C CYS A 120 4.51 -14.97 -1.80
N ARG A 121 3.52 -14.68 -2.63
CA ARG A 121 3.64 -13.68 -3.68
C ARG A 121 3.29 -12.32 -3.10
N TYR A 122 4.14 -11.33 -3.36
CA TYR A 122 3.91 -9.97 -2.90
C TYR A 122 2.62 -9.39 -3.50
N ASN A 123 1.85 -8.66 -2.70
CA ASN A 123 0.57 -8.05 -3.09
C ASN A 123 -0.41 -9.03 -3.74
N SER A 124 -0.49 -10.25 -3.23
CA SER A 124 -1.39 -11.29 -3.74
C SER A 124 -2.64 -11.45 -2.88
N CYS A 125 -3.58 -12.24 -3.39
CA CYS A 125 -4.88 -12.48 -2.79
C CYS A 125 -5.04 -13.96 -2.45
N ASP A 126 -5.73 -14.27 -1.36
CA ASP A 126 -6.25 -15.60 -1.05
C ASP A 126 -7.77 -15.56 -1.09
N CYS A 127 -8.40 -16.72 -1.32
CA CYS A 127 -9.85 -16.82 -1.22
C CYS A 127 -10.30 -16.72 0.23
N LYS A 128 -11.43 -16.04 0.45
CA LYS A 128 -12.09 -15.97 1.76
C LYS A 128 -12.51 -17.38 2.19
N GLU A 129 -12.74 -17.54 3.49
CA GLU A 129 -13.23 -18.81 4.05
C GLU A 129 -14.48 -19.30 3.31
N GLY A 130 -14.48 -20.58 2.93
CA GLY A 130 -15.56 -21.20 2.16
C GLY A 130 -15.43 -21.07 0.63
N TYR A 131 -14.45 -20.30 0.13
CA TYR A 131 -14.20 -20.16 -1.31
C TYR A 131 -12.88 -20.84 -1.72
N VAL A 132 -12.84 -21.30 -2.97
CA VAL A 132 -11.68 -21.96 -3.60
C VAL A 132 -11.28 -21.23 -4.87
N PHE A 133 -10.00 -21.29 -5.22
CA PHE A 133 -9.46 -20.59 -6.37
C PHE A 133 -9.76 -21.34 -7.67
N HIS A 134 -10.45 -20.71 -8.62
CA HIS A 134 -10.68 -21.27 -9.93
C HIS A 134 -9.47 -21.03 -10.84
N ASP A 135 -8.78 -22.10 -11.21
CA ASP A 135 -7.50 -22.03 -11.93
C ASP A 135 -7.58 -21.32 -13.28
N ASP A 136 -8.66 -21.50 -14.06
CA ASP A 136 -8.78 -20.87 -15.38
C ASP A 136 -9.25 -19.40 -15.32
N TYR A 137 -10.32 -19.13 -14.58
CA TYR A 137 -10.92 -17.79 -14.49
C TYR A 137 -10.17 -16.85 -13.55
N LYS A 138 -9.27 -17.37 -12.71
CA LYS A 138 -8.47 -16.61 -11.74
C LYS A 138 -9.32 -15.82 -10.73
N VAL A 139 -10.42 -16.45 -10.27
CA VAL A 139 -11.36 -15.90 -9.28
C VAL A 139 -11.69 -16.95 -8.22
N CYS A 140 -12.17 -16.51 -7.08
CA CYS A 140 -12.62 -17.30 -5.95
C CYS A 140 -14.11 -17.62 -6.09
N VAL A 141 -14.41 -18.91 -6.14
CA VAL A 141 -15.74 -19.47 -6.36
C VAL A 141 -16.11 -20.41 -5.21
N LEU A 142 -17.38 -20.78 -5.08
CA LEU A 142 -17.77 -21.84 -4.16
C LEU A 142 -17.25 -23.19 -4.69
N PRO A 143 -16.94 -24.17 -3.83
CA PRO A 143 -16.48 -25.48 -4.28
C PRO A 143 -17.42 -26.18 -5.30
N GLU A 144 -18.73 -25.96 -5.21
CA GLU A 144 -19.71 -26.47 -6.17
C GLU A 144 -19.71 -25.78 -7.54
N ASP A 145 -19.02 -24.64 -7.67
CA ASP A 145 -18.86 -23.88 -8.91
C ASP A 145 -17.50 -24.18 -9.59
N CYS A 146 -16.76 -25.16 -9.07
CA CYS A 146 -15.79 -25.92 -9.83
C CYS A 146 -16.53 -26.96 -10.71
#